data_AF-A0A3M2KPV8-F1
#
_entry.id   AF-A0A3M2KPV8-F1
#
_cell.length_a   1.000
_cell.length_b   1.000
_cell.length_c   1.000
_cell.angle_alpha   90.00
_cell.angle_beta   90.00
_cell.angle_gamma   90.00
#
_symmetry.space_group_name_H-M   'P 1'
#
loop_
_entity.id
_entity.type
_entity.pdbx_description
1 polymer ?
#
loop_
_entity_poly.entity_id
_entity_poly.type
_entity_poly.pdbx_seq_one_letter_code
_entity_poly.pdbx_strand_id
1 'polypeptide(L)' 'MNPQNIQTVQVKVTGMSCNGCVRAVENALTRTAGVISSKVSLEEGRAEVQY' A
#
# COMPACT_ATOMS: atom_id res chain seq x y z
N MET A 1 8.46 -9.76 21.53
CA MET A 1 8.05 -8.79 20.50
C MET A 1 6.53 -8.73 20.56
N ASN A 2 5.93 -7.59 20.92
CA ASN A 2 4.49 -7.48 21.17
C ASN A 2 3.76 -7.20 19.84
N PRO A 3 2.95 -8.12 19.28
CA PRO A 3 2.35 -8.00 17.94
C PRO A 3 1.16 -7.03 17.86
N GLN A 4 0.99 -6.11 18.83
CA GLN A 4 -0.29 -5.41 19.06
C GLN A 4 -0.39 -3.99 18.47
N ASN A 5 0.58 -3.53 17.68
CA ASN A 5 0.52 -2.17 17.11
C ASN A 5 0.74 -2.13 15.59
N ILE A 6 0.25 -3.14 14.87
CA ILE A 6 0.20 -3.09 13.41
C ILE A 6 -1.10 -2.38 13.03
N GLN A 7 -0.97 -1.19 12.44
CA GLN A 7 -2.12 -0.43 11.96
C GLN A 7 -2.26 -0.59 10.45
N THR A 8 -3.48 -0.86 10.00
CA THR A 8 -3.80 -0.89 8.58
C THR A 8 -4.47 0.43 8.19
N VAL A 9 -3.91 1.11 7.19
CA VAL A 9 -4.54 2.27 6.57
C VAL A 9 -4.89 1.97 5.13
N GLN A 10 -6.04 2.47 4.68
CA GLN A 10 -6.45 2.42 3.29
C GLN A 10 -6.38 3.82 2.69
N VAL A 11 -5.59 3.95 1.63
CA VAL A 11 -5.35 5.19 0.92
C VAL A 11 -6.01 5.08 -0.46
N LYS A 12 -6.88 6.04 -0.78
CA LYS A 12 -7.45 6.11 -2.14
C LYS A 12 -6.38 6.61 -3.10
N VAL A 13 -6.11 5.84 -4.16
CA VAL A 13 -5.08 6.20 -5.15
C VAL A 13 -5.76 6.49 -6.47
N THR A 14 -5.71 7.75 -6.88
CA THR A 14 -6.24 8.21 -8.16
C THR A 14 -5.15 8.22 -9.23
N GLY A 15 -5.52 7.99 -10.50
CA GLY A 15 -4.57 8.05 -11.63
C GLY A 15 -3.80 6.77 -11.90
N MET A 16 -4.11 5.67 -11.20
CA MET A 16 -3.66 4.34 -11.63
C MET A 16 -4.46 3.91 -12.85
N SER A 17 -3.81 3.86 -14.01
CA SER A 17 -4.45 3.47 -15.28
C SER A 17 -3.94 2.14 -15.83
N CYS A 18 -2.91 1.55 -15.21
CA CYS A 18 -2.35 0.27 -15.64
C CYS A 18 -1.69 -0.49 -14.48
N ASN A 19 -1.48 -1.80 -14.66
CA ASN A 19 -0.78 -2.63 -13.68
C ASN A 19 0.67 -2.17 -13.41
N GLY A 20 1.28 -1.43 -14.34
CA GLY A 20 2.58 -0.80 -14.12
C GLY A 20 2.53 0.29 -13.05
N CYS A 21 1.49 1.14 -13.06
CA CYS A 21 1.27 2.17 -12.03
C CYS A 21 1.03 1.54 -10.66
N VAL A 22 0.24 0.46 -10.60
CA VAL A 22 -0.01 -0.30 -9.37
C VAL A 22 1.31 -0.78 -8.74
N ARG A 23 2.15 -1.45 -9.54
CA ARG A 23 3.46 -1.94 -9.09
C ARG A 23 4.39 -0.80 -8.65
N ALA A 24 4.36 0.33 -9.34
CA ALA A 24 5.17 1.49 -8.97
C ALA A 24 4.77 2.04 -7.59
N VAL A 25 3.46 2.18 -7.34
CA VAL A 25 2.91 2.64 -6.06
C VAL A 25 3.21 1.64 -4.94
N GLU A 26 2.97 0.35 -5.17
CA GLU A 26 3.25 -0.72 -4.19
C GLU A 26 4.73 -0.76 -3.79
N ASN A 27 5.64 -0.67 -4.76
CA ASN A 27 7.08 -0.61 -4.48
C ASN A 27 7.46 0.66 -3.71
N ALA A 28 6.85 1.81 -4.03
CA ALA A 28 7.12 3.05 -3.30
C ALA A 28 6.68 2.95 -1.83
N LEU A 29 5.49 2.40 -1.57
CA LEU A 29 4.97 2.18 -0.22
C LEU A 29 5.82 1.18 0.56
N THR A 30 6.18 0.05 -0.05
CA THR A 30 7.01 -0.98 0.60
C THR A 30 8.42 -0.48 0.94
N ARG A 31 8.94 0.50 0.20
CA ARG A 31 10.24 1.14 0.49
C ARG A 31 10.16 2.23 1.55
N THR A 32 8.96 2.59 2.00
CA THR A 32 8.77 3.62 3.03
C THR A 32 9.10 3.04 4.41
N ALA A 33 9.93 3.76 5.18
CA ALA A 33 10.34 3.31 6.50
C ALA A 33 9.13 3.17 7.45
N GLY A 34 9.06 2.04 8.15
CA GLY A 34 7.94 1.70 9.04
C GLY A 34 6.84 0.87 8.38
N VAL A 35 6.80 0.77 7.05
CA VAL A 35 5.84 -0.11 6.37
C VAL A 35 6.26 -1.57 6.53
N ILE A 36 5.36 -2.35 7.10
CA ILE A 36 5.49 -3.81 7.28
C ILE A 36 5.02 -4.53 6.01
N SER A 37 3.93 -4.06 5.42
CA SER A 37 3.34 -4.64 4.22
C SER A 37 2.56 -3.59 3.45
N SER A 38 2.50 -3.72 2.13
CA SER A 38 1.63 -2.91 1.29
C SER A 38 0.99 -3.75 0.20
N LYS A 39 -0.24 -3.39 -0.16
CA LYS A 39 -1.02 -4.06 -1.20
C LYS A 39 -1.80 -3.03 -1.97
N VAL A 40 -1.70 -3.04 -3.30
CA VAL A 40 -2.41 -2.07 -4.13
C VAL A 40 -3.42 -2.77 -5.05
N SER A 41 -4.66 -2.32 -5.01
CA SER A 41 -5.77 -2.85 -5.80
C SER A 41 -6.21 -1.82 -6.85
N LEU A 42 -5.99 -2.13 -8.13
CA LEU A 42 -6.49 -1.32 -9.24
C LEU A 42 -8.01 -1.32 -9.32
N GLU A 43 -8.62 -2.50 -9.12
CA GLU A 43 -10.08 -2.70 -9.13
C GLU A 43 -10.78 -1.85 -8.07
N GLU A 44 -10.21 -1.78 -6.87
CA GLU A 44 -10.77 -0.96 -5.78
C GLU A 44 -10.32 0.51 -5.83
N GLY A 45 -9.30 0.83 -6.62
CA GLY A 45 -8.69 2.16 -6.69
C GLY A 45 -8.05 2.60 -5.37
N ARG A 46 -7.47 1.66 -4.61
CA ARG A 46 -6.95 1.90 -3.26
C ARG A 46 -5.65 1.12 -3.01
N ALA A 47 -4.85 1.66 -2.10
CA ALA A 47 -3.67 1.03 -1.53
C ALA A 47 -3.90 0.77 -0.05
N GLU A 48 -3.65 -0.45 0.39
CA GLU A 48 -3.65 -0.86 1.79
C GLU A 48 -2.21 -0.93 2.28
N VAL A 49 -1.95 -0.31 3.43
CA VAL A 49 -0.61 -0.23 4.01
C VAL A 49 -0.68 -0.65 5.48
N GLN A 50 0.18 -1.56 5.86
CA GLN A 50 0.36 -2.01 7.24
C GLN A 50 1.68 -1.45 7.75
N TYR A 51 1.67 -0.78 8.89
CA TYR A 51 2.84 -0.18 9.54
C TYR A 51 2.76 -0.31 11.06
#